data_AF-A0A4U9HLQ5-F1
#
_entry.id   AF-A0A4U9HLQ5-F1
#
_cell.length_a   1.000
_cell.length_b   1.000
_cell.length_c   1.000
_cell.angle_alpha   90.00
_cell.angle_beta   90.00
_cell.angle_gamma   90.00
#
_symmetry.space_group_name_H-M   'P 1'
#
loop_
_entity.id
_entity.type
_entity.pdbx_description
1 polymer ?
#
loop_
_entity_poly.entity_id
_entity_poly.type
_entity_poly.pdbx_seq_one_letter_code
_entity_poly.pdbx_strand_id
1 'polypeptide(L)'
;MRTATRITRIICEQQVNFVDVMTSDNNNLQISFVHSRYRNEDVAICVLVDVSARVKMEESLQEMAAAAEQASQSKSMFPGDGQPRAAHAAVRHYRQP
;
A
#
# COMPACT_ATOMS: atom_id res chain seq x y z
N MET A 1 -4.66 -23.45 23.29
CA MET A 1 -4.69 -24.51 22.25
C MET A 1 -5.72 -24.23 21.12
N ARG A 2 -5.93 -22.99 20.65
CA ARG A 2 -6.97 -22.68 19.61
C ARG A 2 -6.42 -22.19 18.27
N THR A 3 -5.13 -21.89 18.17
CA THR A 3 -4.54 -21.28 16.96
C THR A 3 -4.11 -22.31 15.91
N ALA A 4 -3.67 -23.50 16.32
CA ALA A 4 -3.21 -24.56 15.40
C ALA A 4 -4.33 -25.04 14.44
N THR A 5 -5.57 -25.12 14.93
CA THR A 5 -6.72 -25.62 14.15
C THR A 5 -7.05 -24.77 12.92
N ARG A 6 -6.74 -23.47 12.95
CA ARG A 6 -7.03 -22.55 11.83
C ARG A 6 -6.07 -22.79 10.66
N ILE A 7 -4.79 -22.97 10.93
CA ILE A 7 -3.77 -23.19 9.89
C ILE A 7 -3.99 -24.56 9.22
N THR A 8 -4.26 -25.61 10.00
CA THR A 8 -4.55 -26.94 9.44
C THR A 8 -5.77 -26.92 8.52
N ARG A 9 -6.81 -26.16 8.89
CA ARG A 9 -8.01 -25.99 8.05
C ARG A 9 -7.71 -25.25 6.75
N ILE A 10 -6.92 -24.17 6.83
CA ILE A 10 -6.46 -23.41 5.66
C ILE A 10 -5.70 -24.34 4.71
N ILE A 11 -4.74 -25.09 5.22
CA ILE A 11 -3.94 -26.02 4.42
C ILE A 11 -4.83 -27.10 3.79
N CYS A 12 -5.77 -27.70 4.52
CA CYS A 12 -6.59 -28.80 3.99
C CYS A 12 -7.73 -28.36 3.04
N GLU A 13 -8.28 -27.15 3.19
CA GLU A 13 -9.46 -26.71 2.43
C GLU A 13 -9.12 -25.84 1.21
N GLN A 14 -7.95 -25.20 1.18
CA GLN A 14 -7.57 -24.32 0.07
C GLN A 14 -6.72 -25.03 -0.99
N GLN A 15 -7.13 -24.88 -2.26
CA GLN A 15 -6.36 -25.28 -3.44
C GLN A 15 -5.34 -24.21 -3.90
N VAL A 16 -5.08 -23.17 -3.09
CA VAL A 16 -4.13 -22.11 -3.43
C VAL A 16 -2.72 -22.45 -2.96
N ASN A 17 -1.72 -22.19 -3.82
CA ASN A 17 -0.31 -22.53 -3.56
C ASN A 17 0.31 -21.76 -2.39
N PHE A 18 -0.26 -20.60 -2.01
CA PHE A 18 0.20 -19.79 -0.88
C PHE A 18 -0.94 -18.96 -0.26
N VAL A 19 -0.76 -18.58 1.00
CA VAL A 19 -1.70 -17.83 1.83
C VAL A 19 -0.95 -16.85 2.71
N ASP A 20 -1.36 -15.58 2.69
CA ASP A 20 -0.83 -14.58 3.61
C ASP A 20 -1.66 -14.56 4.90
N VAL A 21 -0.99 -14.61 6.04
CA VAL A 21 -1.60 -14.67 7.37
C VAL A 21 -0.95 -13.63 8.26
N MET A 22 -1.79 -12.78 8.85
CA MET A 22 -1.37 -11.87 9.91
C MET A 22 -1.49 -12.56 11.27
N THR A 23 -0.38 -12.60 12.00
CA THR A 23 -0.31 -13.12 13.37
C THR A 23 -0.91 -12.12 14.37
N SER A 24 -1.15 -12.56 15.61
CA SER A 24 -1.63 -11.68 16.68
C SER A 24 -0.65 -10.54 17.00
N ASP A 25 0.64 -10.77 16.73
CA ASP A 25 1.71 -9.82 17.02
C ASP A 25 1.97 -8.90 15.81
N ASN A 26 1.03 -8.85 14.86
CA ASN A 26 1.06 -8.02 13.66
C ASN A 26 2.24 -8.33 12.71
N ASN A 27 2.83 -9.53 12.82
CA ASN A 27 3.75 -10.05 11.82
C ASN A 27 2.95 -10.68 10.68
N ASN A 28 3.36 -10.38 9.46
CA ASN A 28 2.81 -10.91 8.22
C ASN A 28 3.65 -12.10 7.78
N LEU A 29 3.03 -13.28 7.74
CA LEU A 29 3.64 -14.51 7.30
C LEU A 29 2.97 -14.98 6.02
N GLN A 30 3.77 -15.37 5.04
CA GLN A 30 3.30 -16.09 3.87
C GLN A 30 3.52 -17.58 4.10
N ILE A 31 2.45 -18.37 3.95
CA ILE A 31 2.46 -19.82 4.10
C ILE A 31 2.20 -20.42 2.73
N SER A 32 3.16 -21.17 2.19
CA SER A 32 2.93 -22.03 1.03
C SER A 32 2.90 -23.48 1.46
N PHE A 33 2.08 -24.29 0.81
CA PHE A 33 1.96 -25.70 1.17
C PHE A 33 1.69 -26.58 -0.04
N VAL A 34 2.18 -27.82 0.05
CA VAL A 34 1.91 -28.89 -0.90
C VAL A 34 1.46 -30.13 -0.15
N HIS A 35 0.37 -30.73 -0.61
CA HIS A 35 -0.11 -32.01 -0.09
C HIS A 35 0.71 -33.15 -0.67
N SER A 36 1.07 -34.10 0.18
CA SER A 36 1.80 -35.30 -0.19
C SER A 36 1.33 -36.48 0.65
N ARG A 37 1.80 -37.68 0.32
CA ARG A 37 1.51 -38.90 1.08
C ARG A 37 2.83 -39.55 1.49
N TYR A 38 3.03 -39.72 2.78
CA TYR A 38 4.21 -40.38 3.34
C TYR A 38 3.77 -41.60 4.16
N ARG A 39 4.29 -42.79 3.81
CA ARG A 39 3.91 -44.07 4.44
C ARG A 39 2.39 -44.31 4.51
N ASN A 40 1.67 -43.96 3.43
CA ASN A 40 0.20 -44.00 3.34
C ASN A 40 -0.56 -43.03 4.26
N GLU A 41 0.13 -42.09 4.91
CA GLU A 41 -0.51 -41.00 5.66
C GLU A 41 -0.47 -39.71 4.84
N ASP A 42 -1.59 -38.99 4.81
CA ASP A 42 -1.69 -37.70 4.13
C ASP A 42 -1.00 -36.63 4.97
N VAL A 43 0.00 -35.97 4.38
CA VAL A 43 0.84 -34.97 5.02
C VAL A 43 0.87 -33.70 4.17
N ALA A 44 1.12 -32.55 4.80
CA ALA A 44 1.35 -31.30 4.09
C ALA A 44 2.74 -30.77 4.43
N ILE A 45 3.53 -30.48 3.40
CA ILE A 45 4.81 -29.81 3.56
C ILE A 45 4.54 -28.32 3.42
N CYS A 46 4.89 -27.54 4.44
CA CYS A 46 4.60 -26.12 4.50
C CYS A 46 5.89 -25.32 4.62
N VAL A 47 5.98 -24.21 3.90
CA VAL A 47 7.05 -23.21 4.04
C VAL A 47 6.41 -21.93 4.58
N LEU A 48 7.02 -21.39 5.64
CA LEU A 48 6.59 -20.12 6.24
C LEU A 48 7.68 -19.08 5.98
N VAL A 49 7.29 -17.96 5.37
CA VAL A 49 8.17 -16.83 5.06
C VAL A 49 7.67 -15.60 5.80
N ASP A 50 8.54 -14.94 6.57
CA ASP A 50 8.22 -13.65 7.15
C ASP A 50 8.31 -12.56 6.07
N VAL A 51 7.18 -11.95 5.77
CA VAL A 51 7.06 -10.86 4.80
C VAL A 51 6.80 -9.51 5.48
N SER A 52 6.81 -9.45 6.81
CA SER A 52 6.52 -8.25 7.61
C SER A 52 7.38 -7.06 7.23
N ALA A 53 8.68 -7.29 7.02
CA ALA A 53 9.62 -6.23 6.63
C ALA A 53 9.27 -5.62 5.28
N ARG A 54 8.83 -6.46 4.33
CA ARG A 54 8.40 -6.01 3.01
C ARG A 54 7.09 -5.23 3.09
N VAL A 55 6.11 -5.75 3.81
CA VAL A 55 4.81 -5.08 3.99
C VAL A 55 4.99 -3.68 4.60
N LYS A 56 5.77 -3.57 5.69
CA LYS A 56 6.06 -2.28 6.34
C LYS A 56 6.76 -1.28 5.41
N MET A 57 7.64 -1.78 4.53
CA MET A 57 8.33 -0.93 3.56
C MET A 57 7.36 -0.41 2.49
N GLU A 58 6.50 -1.27 1.96
CA GLU A 58 5.48 -0.87 0.98
C GLU A 58 4.49 0.14 1.57
N GLU A 59 4.05 -0.07 2.82
CA GLU A 59 3.21 0.88 3.57
C GLU A 59 3.89 2.24 3.70
N SER A 60 5.15 2.27 4.15
CA SER A 60 5.91 3.52 4.29
C SER A 60 6.10 4.26 2.96
N LEU A 61 6.34 3.52 1.87
CA LEU A 61 6.47 4.10 0.54
C LEU A 61 5.16 4.75 0.08
N GLN A 62 4.03 4.11 0.38
CA GLN A 62 2.70 4.60 0.05
C GLN A 62 2.32 5.84 0.86
N GLU A 63 2.68 5.89 2.15
CA GLU A 63 2.54 7.08 2.99
C GLU A 63 3.34 8.27 2.45
N MET A 64 4.58 8.02 2.00
CA MET A 64 5.41 9.07 1.40
C MET A 64 4.82 9.59 0.09
N ALA A 65 4.29 8.71 -0.76
CA ALA A 65 3.61 9.10 -1.99
C ALA A 65 2.37 9.96 -1.70
N ALA A 66 1.54 9.52 -0.73
CA ALA A 66 0.36 10.27 -0.30
C ALA A 66 0.73 11.64 0.31
N ALA A 67 1.78 11.71 1.13
CA ALA A 67 2.27 12.96 1.71
C ALA A 67 2.79 13.93 0.63
N ALA A 68 3.48 13.41 -0.39
CA ALA A 68 3.95 14.22 -1.52
C ALA A 68 2.78 14.74 -2.38
N GLU A 69 1.75 13.92 -2.62
CA GLU A 69 0.52 14.35 -3.28
C GLU A 69 -0.24 15.39 -2.47
N GLN A 70 -0.39 15.19 -1.17
CA GLN A 70 -1.03 16.16 -0.30
C GLN A 70 -0.24 17.48 -0.26
N ALA A 71 1.09 17.43 -0.20
CA ALA A 71 1.94 18.63 -0.24
C ALA A 71 1.85 19.36 -1.59
N SER A 72 1.73 18.64 -2.70
CA SER A 72 1.55 19.24 -4.03
C SER A 72 0.16 19.89 -4.17
N GLN A 73 -0.91 19.22 -3.71
CA GLN A 73 -2.25 19.80 -3.67
C GLN A 73 -2.34 21.01 -2.72
N SER A 74 -1.69 20.95 -1.55
CA SER A 74 -1.66 22.05 -0.58
C SER A 74 -0.93 23.29 -1.13
N LYS A 75 0.10 23.09 -1.97
CA LYS A 75 0.77 24.19 -2.69
C LYS A 75 -0.07 24.76 -3.83
N SER A 76 -0.94 23.96 -4.45
CA SER A 76 -1.89 24.42 -5.49
C SER A 76 -3.07 25.24 -4.93
N MET A 77 -3.22 25.32 -3.60
CA MET A 77 -4.29 26.09 -2.94
C MET A 77 -3.86 27.50 -2.50
N PHE A 78 -2.66 27.95 -2.88
CA PHE A 78 -2.21 29.33 -2.69
C PHE A 78 -2.51 30.16 -3.95
N PRO A 79 -3.40 31.17 -3.90
CA PRO A 79 -3.58 32.08 -5.00
C PRO A 79 -2.41 33.07 -5.01
N GLY A 80 -1.49 32.95 -5.96
CA GLY A 80 -0.49 34.00 -6.14
C GLY A 80 0.70 33.59 -6.98
N ASP A 81 0.62 33.86 -8.28
CA ASP A 81 1.67 34.64 -8.92
C ASP A 81 1.13 35.45 -10.10
N GLY A 82 0.92 36.75 -9.82
CA GLY A 82 1.44 37.82 -10.66
C GLY A 82 0.71 38.19 -11.96
N GLN A 83 -0.47 38.84 -11.87
CA GLN A 83 -0.85 39.82 -12.91
C GLN A 83 -1.58 41.02 -12.29
N PRO A 84 -0.93 42.20 -12.14
CA PRO A 84 -1.66 43.43 -11.92
C PRO A 84 -2.32 43.83 -13.25
N ARG A 85 -3.60 43.49 -13.46
CA ARG A 85 -4.45 44.06 -14.53
C ARG A 85 -4.86 45.51 -14.22
N ALA A 86 -3.92 46.31 -13.74
CA ALA A 86 -4.09 47.75 -13.47
C ALA A 86 -3.29 48.63 -14.47
N ALA A 87 -2.89 48.08 -15.62
CA ALA A 87 -2.15 48.82 -16.66
C ALA A 87 -2.96 49.14 -17.92
N HIS A 88 -4.30 49.02 -17.89
CA HIS A 88 -5.14 49.23 -19.08
C HIS A 88 -6.05 50.48 -19.02
N ALA A 89 -5.84 51.38 -18.06
CA ALA A 89 -6.64 52.61 -17.90
C ALA A 89 -5.86 53.92 -18.16
N ALA A 90 -4.53 53.89 -18.30
CA ALA A 90 -3.73 55.12 -18.38
C ALA A 90 -3.29 55.55 -19.79
N VAL A 91 -3.53 54.75 -20.85
CA VAL A 91 -3.03 55.03 -22.23
C VAL A 91 -4.15 55.50 -23.18
N ARG A 92 -5.16 56.22 -22.66
CA ARG A 92 -6.15 56.93 -23.52
C ARG A 92 -6.25 58.43 -23.26
N HIS A 93 -5.38 59.02 -22.44
CA HIS A 93 -5.34 60.47 -22.20
C HIS A 93 -4.11 61.22 -22.72
N TYR A 94 -3.25 60.57 -23.51
CA TYR A 94 -2.13 61.25 -24.19
C TYR A 94 -2.08 60.90 -25.69
N ARG A 95 -3.16 61.17 -26.42
CA ARG A 95 -3.09 61.43 -27.87
C ARG A 95 -4.37 62.12 -28.37
N GLN A 96 -4.49 63.41 -28.10
CA GLN A 96 -5.22 64.33 -28.98
C GLN A 96 -4.18 65.19 -29.71
N PRO A 97 -4.41 65.51 -30.97
CA PRO A 97 -4.47 66.89 -31.43
C PRO A 97 -5.90 67.43 -31.34
#